data_AF-A0A3B0W033-F1
#
_entry.id   AF-A0A3B0W033-F1
#
_cell.length_a   1.000
_cell.length_b   1.000
_cell.length_c   1.000
_cell.angle_alpha   90.00
_cell.angle_beta   90.00
_cell.angle_gamma   90.00
#
_symmetry.space_group_name_H-M   'P 1'
#
loop_
_entity.id
_entity.type
_entity.pdbx_description
1 polymer ?
#
loop_
_entity_poly.entity_id
_entity_poly.type
_entity_poly.pdbx_seq_one_letter_code
_entity_poly.pdbx_strand_id
1 'polypeptide(L)'
;DFFQPQATHNFNYLHTTKPLKKVSALNTAEFYQYLESDQPAEDFAPPVKWLPSMLYNPVGKILISYAIPAYTDYIARVHDLNGMFYLLKLQIEIALNPNRPVEQVITSSKYTNPYTLEPMSYNQDTHSIYFKCLDKTSSCELDL
;
A
#
# COMPACT_ATOMS: atom_id res chain seq x y z
N ASP A 1 14.91 -8.28 40.17
CA ASP A 1 14.74 -9.25 39.08
C ASP A 1 14.88 -8.54 37.75
N PHE A 2 15.95 -8.80 36.99
CA PHE A 2 16.33 -8.06 35.76
C PHE A 2 15.81 -8.73 34.47
N PHE A 3 15.15 -9.89 34.58
CA PHE A 3 14.65 -10.61 33.43
C PHE A 3 13.18 -10.22 33.13
N GLN A 4 12.96 -9.49 32.03
CA GLN A 4 11.61 -9.05 31.60
C GLN A 4 11.28 -9.53 30.18
N PRO A 5 10.92 -10.82 29.98
CA PRO A 5 10.68 -11.39 28.65
C PRO A 5 9.51 -10.72 27.91
N GLN A 6 8.49 -10.24 28.64
CA GLN A 6 7.31 -9.59 28.07
C GLN A 6 7.56 -8.16 27.57
N ALA A 7 8.67 -7.53 27.98
CA ALA A 7 8.98 -6.14 27.62
C ALA A 7 9.22 -5.94 26.12
N THR A 8 9.68 -6.98 25.40
CA THR A 8 9.86 -6.94 23.94
C THR A 8 8.60 -7.37 23.20
N HIS A 9 7.89 -8.39 23.67
CA HIS A 9 6.65 -8.86 23.05
C HIS A 9 5.55 -7.80 23.07
N ASN A 10 5.32 -7.15 24.22
CA ASN A 10 4.33 -6.07 24.32
C ASN A 10 4.71 -4.88 23.43
N PHE A 11 6.01 -4.59 23.32
CA PHE A 11 6.50 -3.51 22.46
C PHE A 11 6.18 -3.79 20.98
N ASN A 12 6.56 -4.97 20.48
CA ASN A 12 6.28 -5.35 19.09
C ASN A 12 4.77 -5.36 18.81
N TYR A 13 3.97 -5.92 19.72
CA TYR A 13 2.52 -5.92 19.54
C TYR A 13 1.94 -4.51 19.46
N LEU A 14 2.31 -3.62 20.38
CA LEU A 14 1.75 -2.27 20.47
C LEU A 14 2.19 -1.36 19.31
N HIS A 15 3.45 -1.47 18.87
CA HIS A 15 4.05 -0.54 17.91
C HIS A 15 4.20 -1.10 16.50
N THR A 16 3.90 -2.39 16.28
CA THR A 16 4.01 -3.01 14.96
C THR A 16 2.74 -3.77 14.62
N THR A 17 2.41 -4.83 15.36
CA THR A 17 1.29 -5.72 14.99
C THR A 17 -0.07 -5.04 15.07
N LYS A 18 -0.34 -4.26 16.12
CA LYS A 18 -1.62 -3.57 16.31
C LYS A 18 -1.88 -2.51 15.23
N PRO A 19 -0.93 -1.59 14.92
CA PRO A 19 -1.04 -0.70 13.78
C PRO A 19 -1.22 -1.44 12.45
N LEU A 20 -0.39 -2.46 12.17
CA LEU A 20 -0.48 -3.22 10.92
C LEU A 20 -1.83 -3.90 10.74
N LYS A 21 -2.42 -4.46 11.80
CA LYS A 21 -3.75 -5.05 11.76
C LYS A 21 -4.83 -4.02 11.41
N LYS A 22 -4.73 -2.80 11.95
CA LYS A 22 -5.64 -1.69 11.63
C LYS A 22 -5.52 -1.34 10.15
N VAL A 23 -4.30 -1.15 9.67
CA VAL A 23 -4.00 -0.75 8.29
C VAL A 23 -4.38 -1.84 7.29
N SER A 24 -4.14 -3.13 7.60
CA SER A 24 -4.48 -4.26 6.72
C SER A 24 -5.98 -4.47 6.51
N ALA A 25 -6.81 -3.86 7.36
CA ALA A 25 -8.26 -3.94 7.26
C ALA A 25 -8.86 -2.83 6.37
N LEU A 26 -8.05 -1.85 5.95
CA LEU A 26 -8.50 -0.75 5.10
C LEU A 26 -8.76 -1.26 3.67
N ASN A 27 -9.80 -0.72 3.04
CA ASN A 27 -9.96 -0.89 1.60
C ASN A 27 -8.93 -0.02 0.84
N THR A 28 -8.84 -0.21 -0.48
CA THR A 28 -7.81 0.46 -1.28
C THR A 28 -7.86 1.99 -1.23
N ALA A 29 -9.05 2.59 -1.27
CA ALA A 29 -9.20 4.05 -1.22
C ALA A 29 -8.87 4.59 0.18
N GLU A 30 -9.31 3.91 1.23
CA GLU A 30 -8.98 4.25 2.62
C GLU A 30 -7.47 4.12 2.89
N PHE A 31 -6.83 3.07 2.37
CA PHE A 31 -5.40 2.88 2.50
C PHE A 31 -4.60 3.97 1.77
N TYR A 32 -5.05 4.38 0.58
CA TYR A 32 -4.46 5.51 -0.14
C TYR A 32 -4.57 6.81 0.66
N GLN A 33 -5.76 7.13 1.19
CA GLN A 33 -5.95 8.31 2.05
C GLN A 33 -5.10 8.24 3.33
N TYR A 34 -4.95 7.05 3.91
CA TYR A 34 -4.07 6.82 5.04
C TYR A 34 -2.62 7.18 4.70
N LEU A 35 -2.08 6.71 3.57
CA LEU A 35 -0.71 7.00 3.14
C LEU A 35 -0.46 8.47 2.81
N GLU A 36 -1.46 9.19 2.27
CA GLU A 36 -1.34 10.62 1.98
C GLU A 36 -1.51 11.52 3.22
N SER A 37 -1.84 10.96 4.38
CA SER A 37 -2.02 11.69 5.64
C SER A 37 -0.80 11.61 6.55
N ASP A 38 -0.83 12.32 7.68
CA ASP A 38 0.18 12.20 8.74
C ASP A 38 -0.01 10.96 9.63
N GLN A 39 -1.12 10.21 9.47
CA GLN A 39 -1.45 9.04 10.29
C GLN A 39 -0.39 7.92 10.29
N PRO A 40 0.28 7.59 9.18
CA PRO A 40 1.35 6.59 9.19
C PRO A 40 2.51 7.01 10.10
N ALA A 41 2.89 8.28 10.08
CA ALA A 41 3.93 8.80 10.94
C ALA A 41 3.55 8.73 12.42
N GLU A 42 2.26 8.92 12.75
CA GLU A 42 1.74 8.80 14.11
C GLU A 42 1.63 7.34 14.59
N ASP A 43 0.98 6.48 13.79
CA ASP A 43 0.73 5.07 14.12
C ASP A 43 2.04 4.26 14.26
N PHE A 44 3.06 4.66 13.50
CA PHE A 44 4.39 4.03 13.47
C PHE A 44 5.48 4.89 14.09
N ALA A 45 5.13 5.97 14.80
CA ALA A 45 6.08 6.83 15.48
C ALA A 45 6.98 5.97 16.38
N PRO A 46 8.31 6.09 16.28
CA PRO A 46 9.18 5.34 17.14
C PRO A 46 8.89 5.73 18.59
N PRO A 47 8.72 4.76 19.50
CA PRO A 47 8.47 5.03 20.90
C PRO A 47 9.78 5.44 21.58
N VAL A 48 10.34 6.59 21.19
CA VAL A 48 11.55 7.17 21.78
C VAL A 48 11.24 7.89 23.10
N LYS A 49 10.04 7.68 23.67
CA LYS A 49 9.79 8.04 25.07
C LYS A 49 10.67 7.12 25.92
N TRP A 50 11.64 7.70 26.61
CA TRP A 50 12.52 7.03 27.57
C TRP A 50 11.71 6.38 28.68
N LEU A 51 11.18 5.19 28.42
CA LEU A 51 10.50 4.36 29.38
C LEU A 51 11.52 3.42 30.03
N PRO A 52 11.41 3.10 31.33
CA PRO A 52 12.30 2.13 31.99
C PRO A 52 12.38 0.79 31.26
N SER A 53 11.32 0.40 30.55
CA SER A 53 11.30 -0.81 29.72
C SER A 53 12.30 -0.76 28.55
N MET A 54 12.64 0.42 28.02
CA MET A 54 13.61 0.59 26.91
C MET A 54 15.03 0.16 27.25
N LEU A 55 15.38 0.14 28.55
CA LEU A 55 16.66 -0.39 29.02
C LEU A 55 16.76 -1.91 28.85
N TYR A 56 15.62 -2.60 28.73
CA TYR A 56 15.56 -4.02 28.46
C TYR A 56 15.43 -4.28 26.95
N ASN A 57 16.40 -5.02 26.41
CA ASN A 57 16.54 -5.36 24.99
C ASN A 57 16.46 -4.14 24.03
N PRO A 58 17.35 -3.13 24.21
CA PRO A 58 17.35 -1.94 23.36
C PRO A 58 17.63 -2.28 21.89
N VAL A 59 18.53 -3.25 21.63
CA VAL A 59 18.88 -3.69 20.27
C VAL A 59 17.66 -4.27 19.55
N GLY A 60 16.92 -5.18 20.19
CA GLY A 60 15.71 -5.77 19.58
C GLY A 60 14.64 -4.73 19.25
N LYS A 61 14.49 -3.70 20.09
CA LYS A 61 13.53 -2.61 19.86
C LYS A 61 13.94 -1.67 18.73
N ILE A 62 15.24 -1.38 18.62
CA ILE A 62 15.80 -0.63 17.49
C ILE A 62 15.58 -1.42 16.19
N LEU A 63 15.87 -2.73 16.18
CA LEU A 63 15.63 -3.58 15.01
C LEU A 63 14.15 -3.60 14.61
N ILE A 64 13.23 -3.69 15.57
CA ILE A 64 11.79 -3.59 15.31
C ILE A 64 11.44 -2.24 14.65
N SER A 65 12.00 -1.13 15.14
CA SER A 65 11.71 0.20 14.58
C SER A 65 12.15 0.35 13.12
N TYR A 66 13.24 -0.30 12.71
CA TYR A 66 13.69 -0.31 11.33
C TYR A 66 12.86 -1.21 10.41
N ALA A 67 12.21 -2.25 10.94
CA ALA A 67 11.41 -3.17 10.14
C ALA A 67 10.03 -2.62 9.74
N ILE A 68 9.53 -1.63 10.47
CA ILE A 68 8.17 -1.09 10.30
C ILE A 68 7.85 -0.61 8.86
N PRO A 69 8.70 0.20 8.20
CA PRO A 69 8.43 0.67 6.83
C PRO A 69 8.26 -0.48 5.82
N ALA A 70 8.98 -1.59 6.00
CA ALA A 70 8.90 -2.72 5.08
C ALA A 70 7.53 -3.43 5.11
N TYR A 71 6.81 -3.35 6.23
CA TYR A 71 5.48 -3.98 6.35
C TYR A 71 4.38 -3.18 5.68
N THR A 72 4.46 -1.85 5.70
CA THR A 72 3.48 -0.99 5.00
C THR A 72 3.62 -1.13 3.48
N ASP A 73 4.85 -1.24 2.97
CA ASP A 73 5.11 -1.49 1.55
C ASP A 73 4.53 -2.83 1.10
N TYR A 74 4.60 -3.85 1.96
CA TYR A 74 4.01 -5.15 1.68
C TYR A 74 2.48 -5.08 1.53
N ILE A 75 1.80 -4.32 2.40
CA ILE A 75 0.34 -4.10 2.30
C ILE A 75 0.01 -3.35 1.01
N ALA A 76 0.79 -2.32 0.66
CA ALA A 76 0.62 -1.55 -0.57
C ALA A 76 0.65 -2.43 -1.83
N ARG A 77 1.57 -3.39 -1.90
CA ARG A 77 1.66 -4.34 -3.02
C ARG A 77 0.39 -5.18 -3.22
N VAL A 78 -0.33 -5.51 -2.15
CA VAL A 78 -1.60 -6.25 -2.26
C VAL A 78 -2.68 -5.38 -2.90
N HIS A 79 -2.69 -4.08 -2.62
CA HIS A 79 -3.59 -3.14 -3.28
C HIS A 79 -3.20 -2.91 -4.76
N ASP A 80 -1.90 -2.85 -5.06
CA ASP A 80 -1.40 -2.74 -6.45
C ASP A 80 -1.83 -3.96 -7.26
N LEU A 81 -1.74 -5.17 -6.68
CA LEU A 81 -2.21 -6.40 -7.32
C LEU A 81 -3.71 -6.36 -7.64
N ASN A 82 -4.53 -5.79 -6.75
CA ASN A 82 -5.95 -5.58 -7.04
C ASN A 82 -6.17 -4.63 -8.22
N GLY A 83 -5.37 -3.56 -8.33
CA GLY A 83 -5.37 -2.66 -9.48
C GLY A 83 -4.96 -3.33 -10.78
N MET A 84 -3.98 -4.24 -10.73
CA MET A 84 -3.58 -5.04 -11.90
C MET A 84 -4.72 -5.93 -12.41
N PHE A 85 -5.55 -6.49 -11.52
CA PHE A 85 -6.75 -7.21 -11.96
C PHE A 85 -7.77 -6.30 -12.66
N TYR A 86 -7.82 -5.01 -12.31
CA TYR A 86 -8.70 -4.06 -12.98
C TYR A 86 -8.16 -3.70 -14.36
N LEU A 87 -6.84 -3.51 -14.51
CA LEU A 87 -6.21 -3.34 -15.81
C LEU A 87 -6.47 -4.53 -16.74
N LEU A 88 -6.29 -5.76 -16.26
CA LEU A 88 -6.56 -6.95 -17.07
C LEU A 88 -8.02 -7.00 -17.55
N LYS A 89 -8.98 -6.65 -16.69
CA LYS A 89 -10.39 -6.59 -17.08
C LYS A 89 -10.66 -5.48 -18.08
N LEU A 90 -10.00 -4.34 -17.94
CA LEU A 90 -10.08 -3.23 -18.88
C LEU A 90 -9.48 -3.59 -20.25
N GLN A 91 -8.34 -4.29 -20.28
CA GLN A 91 -7.75 -4.83 -21.50
C GLN A 91 -8.73 -5.75 -22.24
N ILE A 92 -9.40 -6.66 -21.52
CA ILE A 92 -10.45 -7.51 -22.09
C ILE A 92 -11.61 -6.66 -22.65
N GLU A 93 -12.03 -5.62 -21.93
CA GLU A 93 -13.10 -4.71 -22.39
C GLU A 93 -12.71 -3.97 -23.68
N ILE A 94 -11.47 -3.51 -23.78
CA ILE A 94 -10.92 -2.89 -25.00
C ILE A 94 -10.92 -3.90 -26.15
N ALA A 95 -10.41 -5.12 -25.92
CA ALA A 95 -10.36 -6.16 -26.94
C ALA A 95 -11.75 -6.57 -27.46
N LEU A 96 -12.78 -6.51 -26.61
CA LEU A 96 -14.18 -6.78 -26.99
C LEU A 96 -14.86 -5.61 -27.73
N ASN A 97 -14.23 -4.43 -27.77
CA ASN A 97 -14.76 -3.23 -28.43
C ASN A 97 -13.81 -2.70 -29.53
N PRO A 98 -13.40 -3.51 -30.52
CA PRO A 98 -12.35 -3.15 -31.49
C PRO A 98 -12.71 -1.94 -32.39
N ASN A 99 -14.00 -1.60 -32.49
CA ASN A 99 -14.47 -0.48 -33.30
C ASN A 99 -14.52 0.86 -32.55
N ARG A 100 -14.22 0.87 -31.25
CA ARG A 100 -14.22 2.09 -30.41
C ARG A 100 -12.77 2.53 -30.14
N PRO A 101 -12.48 3.83 -30.12
CA PRO A 101 -11.20 4.34 -29.66
C PRO A 101 -10.91 3.84 -28.23
N VAL A 102 -9.66 3.44 -27.96
CA VAL A 102 -9.22 2.88 -26.68
C VAL A 102 -9.58 3.83 -25.53
N GLU A 103 -9.30 5.11 -25.69
CA GLU A 103 -9.57 6.15 -24.71
C GLU A 103 -11.06 6.28 -24.39
N GLN A 104 -11.93 6.06 -25.38
CA GLN A 104 -13.37 6.07 -25.18
C GLN A 104 -13.84 4.86 -24.38
N VAL A 105 -13.21 3.70 -24.57
CA VAL A 105 -13.51 2.50 -23.76
C VAL A 105 -13.07 2.73 -22.32
N ILE A 106 -11.84 3.21 -22.11
CA ILE A 106 -11.25 3.48 -20.79
C ILE A 106 -12.11 4.47 -19.99
N THR A 107 -12.48 5.60 -20.60
CA THR A 107 -13.30 6.62 -19.93
C THR A 107 -14.71 6.15 -19.59
N SER A 108 -15.26 5.18 -20.35
CA SER A 108 -16.59 4.61 -20.08
C SER A 108 -16.55 3.38 -19.17
N SER A 109 -15.38 2.82 -18.90
CA SER A 109 -15.23 1.59 -18.15
C SER A 109 -15.50 1.82 -16.66
N LYS A 110 -16.05 0.81 -16.00
CA LYS A 110 -16.16 0.75 -14.54
C LYS A 110 -14.84 0.38 -13.85
N TYR A 111 -13.83 -0.07 -14.62
CA TYR A 111 -12.54 -0.48 -14.09
C TYR A 111 -11.60 0.73 -14.04
N THR A 112 -11.75 1.53 -12.99
CA THR A 112 -11.00 2.76 -12.76
C THR A 112 -9.76 2.50 -11.89
N ASN A 113 -8.88 3.50 -11.80
CA ASN A 113 -7.77 3.50 -10.85
C ASN A 113 -8.32 3.25 -9.43
N PRO A 114 -7.87 2.20 -8.73
CA PRO A 114 -8.45 1.82 -7.44
C PRO A 114 -8.14 2.84 -6.33
N TYR A 115 -7.18 3.74 -6.54
CA TYR A 115 -6.76 4.77 -5.57
C TYR A 115 -7.51 6.09 -5.74
N THR A 116 -7.65 6.55 -6.99
CA THR A 116 -8.24 7.86 -7.29
C THR A 116 -9.66 7.78 -7.82
N LEU A 117 -10.12 6.58 -8.20
CA LEU A 117 -11.39 6.33 -8.91
C LEU A 117 -11.49 7.01 -10.28
N GLU A 118 -10.41 7.61 -10.76
CA GLU A 118 -10.31 8.18 -12.10
C GLU A 118 -10.08 7.08 -13.14
N PRO A 119 -10.41 7.33 -14.43
CA PRO A 119 -10.06 6.38 -15.49
C PRO A 119 -8.57 6.03 -15.48
N MET A 120 -8.26 4.78 -15.86
CA MET A 120 -6.87 4.35 -16.04
C MET A 120 -6.19 5.20 -17.13
N SER A 121 -4.86 5.26 -17.09
CA SER A 121 -4.10 5.98 -18.11
C SER A 121 -3.81 5.09 -19.31
N TYR A 122 -3.66 5.71 -20.48
CA TYR A 122 -3.29 5.04 -21.73
C TYR A 122 -2.06 5.72 -22.32
N ASN A 123 -1.06 4.92 -22.66
CA ASN A 123 0.13 5.37 -23.34
C ASN A 123 0.03 5.02 -24.82
N GLN A 124 -0.05 6.05 -25.66
CA GLN A 124 -0.16 5.91 -27.11
C GLN A 124 1.14 5.42 -27.76
N ASP A 125 2.29 5.75 -27.19
CA ASP A 125 3.60 5.42 -27.77
C ASP A 125 3.94 3.94 -27.60
N THR A 126 3.60 3.38 -26.44
CA THR A 126 3.85 1.97 -26.10
C THR A 126 2.63 1.07 -26.27
N HIS A 127 1.48 1.65 -26.61
CA HIS A 127 0.20 0.95 -26.73
C HIS A 127 -0.16 0.16 -25.45
N SER A 128 -0.13 0.82 -24.30
CA SER A 128 -0.31 0.18 -22.99
C SER A 128 -1.27 0.95 -22.09
N ILE A 129 -1.91 0.25 -21.16
CA ILE A 129 -2.75 0.83 -20.10
C ILE A 129 -2.05 0.72 -18.75
N TYR A 130 -2.19 1.74 -17.91
CA TYR A 130 -1.47 1.79 -16.65
C TYR A 130 -2.13 2.64 -15.56
N PHE A 131 -1.65 2.45 -14.32
CA PHE A 131 -1.82 3.38 -13.21
C PHE A 131 -0.53 3.46 -12.39
N LYS A 132 -0.35 4.54 -11.63
CA LYS A 132 0.80 4.66 -10.72
C LYS A 132 0.59 3.76 -9.51
N CYS A 133 1.54 2.87 -9.25
CA CYS A 133 1.52 2.03 -8.06
C CYS A 133 1.73 2.89 -6.80
N LEU A 134 1.41 2.36 -5.62
CA LEU A 134 1.48 3.11 -4.36
C LEU A 134 2.88 3.50 -3.92
N ASP A 135 3.91 2.78 -4.36
CA ASP A 135 5.31 3.16 -4.11
C ASP A 135 5.73 4.45 -4.85
N LYS A 136 4.83 5.02 -5.69
CA LYS A 136 4.98 6.22 -6.52
C LYS A 136 6.22 6.24 -7.44
N THR A 137 6.99 5.17 -7.44
CA THR A 137 8.23 5.01 -8.20
C THR A 137 8.05 3.99 -9.33
N SER A 138 7.03 3.15 -9.22
CA SER A 138 6.66 2.14 -10.19
C SER A 138 5.34 2.48 -10.89
N SER A 139 5.24 2.07 -12.15
CA SER A 139 3.99 2.06 -12.92
C SER A 139 3.51 0.63 -13.04
N CYS A 140 2.23 0.42 -12.78
CA CYS A 140 1.54 -0.86 -12.91
C CYS A 140 0.90 -0.84 -14.30
N GLU A 141 1.46 -1.61 -15.24
CA GLU A 141 1.23 -1.43 -16.68
C GLU A 141 1.03 -2.77 -17.41
N LEU A 142 0.15 -2.76 -18.41
CA LEU A 142 -0.12 -3.88 -19.32
C LEU A 142 -0.18 -3.38 -20.77
N ASP A 143 0.52 -4.08 -21.66
CA ASP A 143 0.45 -3.86 -23.10
C ASP A 143 -0.92 -4.29 -23.65
N LEU A 144 -1.47 -3.55 -24.62
CA LEU A 144 -2.74 -3.86 -25.28
C LEU A 144 -2.57 -4.75 -26.51
#